data_AF-A0ABD2WZR4-F1
#
_entry.id   AF-A0ABD2WZR4-F1
#
_cell.length_a   1.000
_cell.length_b   1.000
_cell.length_c   1.000
_cell.angle_alpha   90.00
_cell.angle_beta   90.00
_cell.angle_gamma   90.00
#
_symmetry.space_group_name_H-M   'P 1'
#
loop_
_entity.id
_entity.type
_entity.pdbx_description
1 polymer ?
#
loop_
_entity_poly.entity_id
_entity_poly.type
_entity_poly.pdbx_seq_one_letter_code
_entity_poly.pdbx_strand_id
1 'polypeptide(L)'
;MRESSNNDVLDLFTKGSHHKNLSVIFLTQNIFHQGKGQRDISLNTKYIVLFKNPRDRAQIWHLAQQVFPEDPKFLVEAFTDATRLPHSYLFLDLTQSTRDELRFRSCIFPDDDKNYAYVSKKTKISTPV
;
A
#
# COMPACT_ATOMS: atom_id res chain seq x y z
N MET A 1 -9.33 14.12 -20.36
CA MET A 1 -8.88 12.94 -21.11
C MET A 1 -9.24 11.70 -20.31
N ARG A 2 -10.35 11.02 -20.66
CA ARG A 2 -10.70 9.68 -20.17
C ARG A 2 -10.58 8.78 -21.40
N GLU A 3 -9.41 8.21 -21.62
CA GLU A 3 -9.04 7.62 -22.92
C GLU A 3 -8.76 6.11 -22.90
N SER A 4 -9.07 5.42 -21.81
CA SER A 4 -9.03 3.95 -21.79
C SER A 4 -10.36 3.41 -21.33
N SER A 5 -10.87 2.40 -22.06
CA SER A 5 -12.01 1.65 -21.59
C SER A 5 -11.60 0.99 -20.26
N ASN A 6 -12.49 1.02 -19.27
CA ASN A 6 -12.16 0.60 -17.90
C ASN A 6 -11.66 -0.87 -17.84
N ASN A 7 -11.99 -1.66 -18.87
CA ASN A 7 -11.56 -3.04 -19.03
C ASN A 7 -10.09 -3.17 -19.45
N ASP A 8 -9.57 -2.27 -20.31
CA ASP A 8 -8.17 -2.33 -20.76
C ASP A 8 -7.19 -2.06 -19.61
N VAL A 9 -7.56 -1.13 -18.73
CA VAL A 9 -6.81 -0.81 -17.51
C VAL A 9 -6.82 -2.02 -16.56
N LEU A 10 -7.98 -2.64 -16.36
CA LEU A 10 -8.11 -3.82 -15.49
C LEU A 10 -7.32 -5.02 -16.03
N ASP A 11 -7.35 -5.26 -17.33
CA ASP A 11 -6.56 -6.31 -17.97
C ASP A 11 -5.05 -6.05 -17.82
N LEU A 12 -4.61 -4.78 -17.79
CA LEU A 12 -3.20 -4.44 -17.52
C LEU A 12 -2.78 -4.79 -16.09
N PHE A 13 -3.63 -4.52 -15.08
CA PHE A 13 -3.34 -4.84 -13.68
C PHE A 13 -3.41 -6.34 -13.36
N THR A 14 -4.27 -7.10 -14.07
CA THR A 14 -4.50 -8.52 -13.79
C THR A 14 -3.69 -9.45 -14.69
N LYS A 15 -3.81 -9.32 -16.01
CA LYS A 15 -3.15 -10.22 -16.98
C LYS A 15 -1.84 -9.65 -17.49
N GLY A 16 -1.80 -8.36 -17.79
CA GLY A 16 -0.64 -7.68 -18.39
C GLY A 16 0.59 -7.73 -17.48
N SER A 17 0.43 -7.32 -16.23
CA SER A 17 1.51 -7.24 -15.24
C SER A 17 2.19 -8.59 -14.96
N HIS A 18 1.40 -9.66 -14.85
CA HIS A 18 1.90 -11.00 -14.52
C HIS A 18 2.45 -11.78 -15.71
N HIS A 19 1.84 -11.65 -16.90
CA HIS A 19 2.19 -12.48 -18.06
C HIS A 19 3.14 -11.82 -19.07
N LYS A 20 3.29 -10.49 -19.04
CA LYS A 20 4.11 -9.75 -20.02
C LYS A 20 5.39 -9.13 -19.43
N ASN A 21 5.77 -9.49 -18.20
CA ASN A 21 6.90 -8.89 -17.47
C ASN A 21 6.82 -7.35 -17.45
N LEU A 22 5.61 -6.82 -17.21
CA LEU A 22 5.33 -5.39 -17.21
C LEU A 22 5.16 -4.88 -15.78
N SER A 23 5.88 -3.82 -15.44
CA SER A 23 5.62 -3.06 -14.21
C SER A 23 4.59 -1.96 -14.49
N VAL A 24 3.55 -1.89 -13.65
CA VAL A 24 2.47 -0.91 -13.77
C VAL A 24 2.48 -0.03 -12.53
N ILE A 25 2.57 1.29 -12.74
CA ILE A 25 2.48 2.30 -11.67
C ILE A 25 1.12 2.98 -11.79
N PHE A 26 0.32 2.90 -10.73
CA PHE A 26 -0.98 3.58 -10.65
C PHE A 26 -0.92 4.76 -9.69
N LEU A 27 -1.21 5.96 -10.19
CA LEU A 27 -1.26 7.17 -9.38
C LEU A 27 -2.71 7.60 -9.20
N THR A 28 -3.19 7.63 -7.96
CA THR A 28 -4.56 8.04 -7.64
C THR A 28 -4.61 8.93 -6.39
N GLN A 29 -5.55 9.87 -6.38
CA GLN A 29 -5.89 10.71 -5.23
C GLN A 29 -6.91 10.05 -4.29
N ASN A 30 -7.62 9.04 -4.79
CA ASN A 30 -8.62 8.29 -4.04
C ASN A 30 -8.43 6.80 -4.30
N ILE A 31 -8.05 6.07 -3.26
CA ILE A 31 -7.79 4.64 -3.35
C ILE A 31 -9.08 3.81 -3.46
N PHE A 32 -10.23 4.38 -3.05
CA PHE A 32 -11.56 3.77 -3.13
C PHE A 32 -12.48 4.46 -4.13
N HIS A 33 -11.91 5.00 -5.22
CA HIS A 33 -12.74 5.60 -6.26
C HIS A 33 -13.77 4.58 -6.78
N GLN A 34 -15.04 4.99 -6.85
CA GLN A 34 -16.17 4.14 -7.25
C GLN A 34 -16.13 3.89 -8.77
N GLY A 35 -15.23 3.01 -9.21
CA GLY A 35 -15.09 2.56 -10.59
C GLY A 35 -15.23 1.04 -10.68
N LYS A 36 -15.82 0.54 -11.77
CA LYS A 36 -15.83 -0.91 -12.04
C LYS A 36 -14.38 -1.40 -12.11
N GLY A 37 -14.01 -2.45 -11.38
CA GLY A 37 -12.65 -3.02 -11.41
C GLY A 37 -11.63 -2.46 -10.41
N GLN A 38 -11.93 -1.36 -9.70
CA GLN A 38 -11.02 -0.80 -8.67
C GLN A 38 -10.74 -1.80 -7.54
N ARG A 39 -11.75 -2.60 -7.15
CA ARG A 39 -11.58 -3.68 -6.17
C ARG A 39 -10.55 -4.71 -6.63
N ASP A 40 -10.59 -5.13 -7.89
CA ASP A 40 -9.69 -6.14 -8.43
C ASP A 40 -8.27 -5.59 -8.55
N ILE A 41 -8.13 -4.32 -8.97
CA ILE A 41 -6.83 -3.63 -8.99
C ILE A 41 -6.24 -3.57 -7.58
N SER A 42 -7.03 -3.15 -6.60
CA SER A 42 -6.59 -3.05 -5.20
C SER A 42 -6.18 -4.41 -4.61
N LEU A 43 -6.93 -5.49 -4.89
CA LEU A 43 -6.60 -6.83 -4.42
C LEU A 43 -5.36 -7.45 -5.09
N ASN A 44 -5.08 -7.09 -6.34
CA ASN A 44 -3.89 -7.59 -7.07
C ASN A 44 -2.65 -6.68 -6.89
N THR A 45 -2.78 -5.56 -6.18
CA THR A 45 -1.68 -4.63 -5.98
C THR A 45 -0.65 -5.21 -5.02
N LYS A 46 0.59 -5.35 -5.49
CA LYS A 46 1.72 -5.88 -4.71
C LYS A 46 2.32 -4.85 -3.75
N TYR A 47 2.33 -3.59 -4.16
CA TYR A 47 2.96 -2.51 -3.42
C TYR A 47 2.05 -1.30 -3.37
N ILE A 48 1.89 -0.69 -2.21
CA ILE A 48 1.14 0.57 -2.05
C ILE A 48 2.06 1.62 -1.44
N VAL A 49 2.10 2.81 -2.04
CA VAL A 49 2.80 3.98 -1.48
C VAL A 49 1.76 4.99 -1.05
N LEU A 50 1.64 5.20 0.26
CA LEU A 50 0.64 6.09 0.86
C LEU A 50 1.26 7.43 1.20
N PHE A 51 0.76 8.49 0.56
CA PHE A 51 1.12 9.87 0.88
C PHE A 51 0.06 10.52 1.78
N LYS A 52 0.47 11.55 2.52
CA LYS A 52 -0.44 12.32 3.38
C LYS A 52 -1.50 13.04 2.54
N ASN A 53 -2.76 12.69 2.77
CA ASN A 53 -3.90 13.48 2.31
C ASN A 53 -4.66 14.03 3.53
N PRO A 54 -4.50 15.32 3.88
CA PRO A 54 -5.18 15.91 5.04
C PRO A 54 -6.71 15.91 4.95
N ARG A 55 -7.26 15.83 3.74
CA ARG A 55 -8.71 15.97 3.48
C ARG A 55 -9.50 14.71 3.80
N ASP A 56 -8.90 13.54 3.61
CA ASP A 56 -9.62 12.27 3.67
C ASP A 56 -8.83 11.19 4.42
N ARG A 57 -8.91 11.26 5.76
CA ARG A 57 -8.30 10.27 6.65
C ARG A 57 -9.10 8.97 6.73
N ALA A 58 -10.37 8.98 6.33
CA ALA A 58 -11.23 7.80 6.41
C ALA A 58 -10.73 6.69 5.47
N GLN A 59 -10.16 7.05 4.32
CA GLN A 59 -9.55 6.08 3.41
C GLN A 59 -8.42 5.28 4.09
N ILE A 60 -7.58 5.92 4.90
CA ILE A 60 -6.49 5.22 5.58
C ILE A 60 -7.04 4.18 6.57
N TRP A 61 -8.11 4.53 7.29
CA TRP A 61 -8.77 3.60 8.20
C TRP A 61 -9.35 2.39 7.45
N HIS A 62 -10.08 2.63 6.35
CA HIS A 62 -10.65 1.54 5.55
C HIS A 62 -9.58 0.63 4.94
N LEU A 63 -8.48 1.21 4.46
CA LEU A 63 -7.35 0.44 3.96
C LEU A 63 -6.72 -0.40 5.07
N ALA A 64 -6.55 0.17 6.26
CA ALA A 64 -6.02 -0.55 7.41
C ALA A 64 -6.86 -1.77 7.80
N GLN A 65 -8.19 -1.65 7.75
CA GLN A 65 -9.08 -2.78 7.97
C GLN A 65 -8.94 -3.89 6.92
N GLN A 66 -8.55 -3.55 5.68
CA GLN A 66 -8.37 -4.53 4.61
C GLN A 66 -6.99 -5.17 4.62
N VAL A 67 -5.94 -4.38 4.88
CA VAL A 67 -4.54 -4.81 4.81
C VAL A 67 -4.08 -5.50 6.09
N PHE A 68 -4.54 -5.04 7.25
CA PHE A 68 -4.11 -5.57 8.54
C PHE A 68 -5.29 -5.62 9.54
N PRO A 69 -6.29 -6.49 9.28
CA PRO A 69 -7.53 -6.55 10.05
C PRO A 69 -7.33 -6.88 11.55
N GLU A 70 -6.23 -7.53 11.91
CA GLU A 70 -5.88 -7.90 13.28
C GLU A 70 -5.54 -6.67 14.14
N ASP A 71 -4.97 -5.62 13.53
CA ASP A 71 -4.64 -4.38 14.23
C ASP A 71 -4.70 -3.14 13.32
N PRO A 72 -5.90 -2.70 12.86
CA PRO A 72 -6.02 -1.58 11.95
C PRO A 72 -5.49 -0.26 12.55
N LYS A 73 -5.58 -0.13 13.88
CA LYS A 73 -5.07 1.04 14.61
C LYS A 73 -3.56 1.20 14.43
N PHE A 74 -2.81 0.10 14.51
CA PHE A 74 -1.37 0.11 14.28
C PHE A 74 -1.03 0.68 12.90
N LEU A 75 -1.74 0.28 11.85
CA LEU A 75 -1.42 0.78 10.50
C LEU A 75 -1.73 2.28 10.36
N VAL A 76 -2.79 2.77 11.00
CA VAL A 76 -3.11 4.20 11.02
C VAL A 76 -2.07 5.00 11.81
N GLU A 77 -1.57 4.47 12.92
CA GLU A 77 -0.50 5.07 13.71
C GLU A 77 0.82 5.10 12.92
N ALA A 78 1.19 3.97 12.30
CA ALA A 78 2.36 3.86 11.43
C ALA A 78 2.28 4.87 10.27
N PHE A 79 1.12 5.01 9.62
CA PHE A 79 0.92 6.01 8.59
C PHE A 79 1.07 7.44 9.14
N THR A 80 0.51 7.71 10.32
CA THR A 80 0.58 9.05 10.93
C THR A 80 2.02 9.44 11.25
N ASP A 81 2.81 8.50 11.76
CA ASP A 81 4.23 8.71 12.05
C ASP A 81 5.08 8.84 10.77
N ALA A 82 4.95 7.88 9.85
CA ALA A 82 5.65 7.85 8.57
C ALA A 82 5.36 9.08 7.70
N THR A 83 4.19 9.70 7.88
CA THR A 83 3.76 10.89 7.14
C THR A 83 3.80 12.19 7.97
N ARG A 84 4.61 12.22 9.04
CA ARG A 84 4.71 13.40 9.91
C ARG A 84 5.27 14.61 9.17
N LEU A 85 6.26 14.42 8.30
CA LEU A 85 6.91 15.48 7.52
C LEU A 85 6.24 15.67 6.15
N PRO A 86 6.33 16.86 5.53
CA PRO A 86 5.94 17.05 4.13
C PRO A 86 6.67 16.07 3.21
N HIS A 87 6.01 15.62 2.14
CA HIS A 87 6.56 14.70 1.11
C HIS A 87 7.00 13.30 1.60
N SER A 88 6.73 12.95 2.86
CA SER A 88 6.96 11.62 3.39
C SER A 88 5.81 10.65 3.07
N TYR A 89 6.08 9.35 3.16
CA TYR A 89 5.17 8.29 2.73
C TYR A 89 5.27 7.06 3.62
N LEU A 90 4.21 6.24 3.64
CA LEU A 90 4.25 4.87 4.13
C LEU A 90 4.21 3.90 2.95
N PHE A 91 5.21 3.03 2.86
CA PHE A 91 5.30 1.94 1.90
C PHE A 91 4.74 0.65 2.49
N LEU A 92 3.85 0.01 1.73
CA LEU A 92 3.25 -1.28 2.04
C LEU A 92 3.75 -2.31 1.02
N ASP A 93 4.35 -3.39 1.52
CA ASP A 93 4.71 -4.57 0.75
C ASP A 93 3.73 -5.72 1.05
N LEU A 94 2.83 -5.96 0.09
CA LEU A 94 1.75 -6.93 0.18
C LEU A 94 2.11 -8.25 -0.52
N THR A 95 3.38 -8.45 -0.89
CA THR A 95 3.80 -9.72 -1.49
C THR A 95 3.87 -10.84 -0.44
N GLN A 96 3.61 -12.08 -0.88
CA GLN A 96 3.59 -13.25 0.01
C GLN A 96 4.97 -13.61 0.57
N SER A 97 6.04 -13.28 -0.16
CA SER A 97 7.42 -13.57 0.22
C SER A 97 7.99 -12.59 1.25
N THR A 98 7.36 -11.44 1.45
CA THR A 98 7.88 -10.42 2.36
C THR A 98 7.64 -10.81 3.81
N ARG A 99 8.71 -10.75 4.61
CA ARG A 99 8.66 -10.95 6.07
C ARG A 99 7.72 -9.93 6.71
N ASP A 100 6.92 -10.36 7.67
CA ASP A 100 5.88 -9.53 8.28
C ASP A 100 6.43 -8.22 8.88
N GLU A 101 7.63 -8.27 9.47
CA GLU A 101 8.32 -7.11 10.04
C GLU A 101 8.79 -6.06 9.00
N LEU A 102 8.81 -6.42 7.71
CA LEU A 102 9.24 -5.55 6.61
C LEU A 102 8.07 -5.10 5.71
N ARG A 103 6.83 -5.47 6.06
CA ARG A 103 5.63 -5.12 5.27
C ARG A 103 5.32 -3.63 5.27
N PHE A 104 5.62 -2.93 6.36
CA PHE A 104 5.29 -1.51 6.53
C PHE A 104 6.56 -0.72 6.75
N ARG A 105 6.96 0.11 5.79
CA ARG A 105 8.24 0.82 5.81
C ARG A 105 8.12 2.28 5.38
N SER A 106 9.12 3.10 5.69
CA SER A 106 9.29 4.45 5.15
C SER A 106 10.78 4.71 4.90
N CYS A 107 11.08 5.70 4.07
CA CYS A 107 12.44 6.07 3.68
C CYS A 107 13.22 4.85 3.13
N ILE A 108 12.68 4.23 2.08
CA ILE A 108 13.17 2.96 1.52
C ILE A 108 14.22 3.15 0.40
N PHE A 109 14.57 4.39 0.06
CA PHE A 109 15.50 4.66 -1.03
C PHE A 109 16.96 4.64 -0.53
N PRO A 110 17.92 4.31 -1.40
CA PRO A 110 19.34 4.27 -1.02
C PRO A 110 19.89 5.61 -0.51
N ASP A 111 19.32 6.72 -0.98
CA ASP A 111 19.73 8.07 -0.60
C ASP A 111 19.11 8.54 0.73
N ASP A 112 18.23 7.75 1.34
CA ASP A 112 17.66 8.07 2.66
C ASP A 112 18.66 7.73 3.78
N ASP A 113 18.94 8.68 4.67
CA ASP A 113 19.85 8.48 5.81
C ASP A 113 19.43 7.33 6.75
N LYS A 114 18.13 7.08 6.85
CA LYS A 114 17.54 6.08 7.75
C LYS A 114 16.35 5.41 7.09
N ASN A 115 16.28 4.09 7.25
CA ASN A 115 15.12 3.29 6.87
C ASN A 115 14.29 2.96 8.12
N TYR A 116 12.97 3.10 8.04
CA TYR A 116 12.06 2.75 9.14
C TYR A 116 11.21 1.55 8.78
N ALA A 117 11.04 0.63 9.72
CA ALA A 117 10.11 -0.50 9.63
C ALA A 117 9.15 -0.47 10.83
N TYR A 118 7.86 -0.58 10.54
CA TYR A 118 6.79 -0.52 11.52
C TYR A 118 6.28 -1.92 11.82
N VAL A 119 6.23 -2.29 13.10
CA VAL A 119 5.79 -3.61 13.56
C VAL A 119 4.72 -3.46 14.63
N SER A 120 3.61 -4.19 14.51
CA SER A 120 2.58 -4.18 15.55
C SER A 120 3.09 -4.87 16.82
N LYS A 121 2.84 -4.23 17.97
CA LYS A 121 3.13 -4.81 19.29
C LYS A 121 2.29 -6.05 19.59
N LYS A 122 1.17 -6.24 18.90
CA LYS A 122 0.27 -7.39 19.08
C LYS A 122 0.74 -8.60 18.29
N THR A 123 1.55 -8.42 17.25
CA THR A 123 2.14 -9.52 16.52
C THR A 123 3.17 -10.19 17.40
N LYS A 124 2.87 -11.38 17.91
CA LYS A 124 3.90 -12.25 18.48
C LYS A 124 4.88 -12.55 17.37
N ILE A 125 6.09 -12.00 17.44
CA ILE A 125 7.20 -12.45 16.61
C ILE A 125 7.40 -13.91 17.00
N SER A 126 6.92 -14.83 16.17
CA SER A 126 7.30 -16.23 16.29
C SER A 126 8.80 -16.28 16.00
N THR A 127 9.60 -16.38 17.05
CA THR A 127 11.02 -16.71 16.91
C THR A 127 11.09 -17.99 16.07
N PRO A 128 11.83 -18.02 14.95
CA PRO A 128 12.07 -19.28 14.26
C PRO A 128 12.76 -20.22 15.25
N VAL A 129 12.20 -21.41 15.42
CA VAL A 129 12.84 -22.53 16.14
C VAL A 129 14.00 -23.05 15.30
#